data_AF-A0AAE0B024-F1
#
_entry.id   AF-A0AAE0B024-F1
#
_cell.length_a   1.000
_cell.length_b   1.000
_cell.length_c   1.000
_cell.angle_alpha   90.00
_cell.angle_beta   90.00
_cell.angle_gamma   90.00
#
_symmetry.space_group_name_H-M   'P 1'
#
loop_
_entity.id
_entity.type
_entity.pdbx_description
1 polymer ?
#
loop_
_entity_poly.entity_id
_entity_poly.type
_entity_poly.pdbx_seq_one_letter_code
_entity_poly.pdbx_strand_id
1 'polypeptide(L)'
;MRLLFSKSASPHHGFATYYSFVEKIFKADAVLHFGSHGSLEFMPGKQVGMSDVCYPDSLIGNIPNVYYYAANNPSEATIAKRRSYANTISYLTPPSENAGLYKAKLTTLFEFLGECLKLIVAHNELGSLKQALEGKYVEPGPGCDPIRNPKVLPTGKTMHALDPQAIPTTASMQSAKVVVNRLIERQKADNGGKYPETVALVLWGTDNIKTYGESLAQVLWMIGVRPVADAFGRVNRVEIVSLEELGRPRIDVVVNCSGVFRDLFINHKKNHRREIEEITRGGDNLSYILFMKSI
;
A
#
# COMPACT_ATOMS: atom_id res chain seq x y z
N MET A 1 10.18 -31.21 16.46
CA MET A 1 9.46 -30.01 16.98
C MET A 1 10.27 -29.42 18.12
N ARG A 2 10.37 -28.08 18.21
CA ARG A 2 11.17 -27.38 19.22
C ARG A 2 10.31 -26.28 19.84
N LEU A 3 10.23 -26.21 21.17
CA LEU A 3 9.66 -25.07 21.87
C LEU A 3 10.71 -23.95 21.89
N LEU A 4 10.34 -22.77 21.36
CA LEU A 4 11.26 -21.64 21.20
C LEU A 4 10.84 -20.47 22.09
N PHE A 5 11.82 -19.85 22.73
CA PHE A 5 11.67 -18.58 23.48
C PHE A 5 12.39 -17.43 22.77
N SER A 6 12.74 -17.60 21.48
CA SER A 6 13.45 -16.58 20.71
C SER A 6 12.54 -15.40 20.41
N LYS A 7 13.07 -14.17 20.59
CA LYS A 7 12.36 -12.93 20.23
C LYS A 7 12.39 -12.63 18.72
N SER A 8 13.23 -13.31 17.96
CA SER A 8 13.43 -13.13 16.52
C SER A 8 13.06 -14.38 15.75
N ALA A 9 12.42 -14.19 14.60
CA ALA A 9 12.23 -15.24 13.61
C ALA A 9 13.52 -15.42 12.77
N SER A 10 13.66 -16.57 12.14
CA SER A 10 14.69 -16.85 11.14
C SER A 10 14.14 -17.86 10.13
N PRO A 11 14.61 -17.87 8.88
CA PRO A 11 14.27 -18.92 7.93
C PRO A 11 14.79 -20.26 8.45
N HIS A 12 13.99 -21.31 8.29
CA HIS A 12 14.47 -22.67 8.58
C HIS A 12 15.51 -23.10 7.55
N HIS A 13 16.36 -24.07 7.90
CA HIS A 13 17.45 -24.53 7.03
C HIS A 13 16.98 -24.96 5.64
N GLY A 14 15.86 -25.68 5.52
CA GLY A 14 15.31 -26.05 4.22
C GLY A 14 15.05 -24.86 3.28
N PHE A 15 14.58 -23.73 3.80
CA PHE A 15 14.35 -22.51 3.01
C PHE A 15 15.68 -21.91 2.55
N ALA A 16 16.67 -21.84 3.45
CA ALA A 16 18.00 -21.35 3.11
C ALA A 16 18.75 -22.26 2.12
N THR A 17 18.60 -23.58 2.26
CA THR A 17 19.21 -24.57 1.36
C THR A 17 18.63 -24.46 -0.05
N TYR A 18 17.34 -24.16 -0.20
CA TYR A 18 16.73 -23.94 -1.52
C TYR A 18 17.47 -22.84 -2.30
N TYR A 19 17.61 -21.64 -1.72
CA TYR A 19 18.30 -20.55 -2.39
C TYR A 19 19.79 -20.82 -2.58
N SER A 20 20.44 -21.45 -1.60
CA SER A 20 21.84 -21.87 -1.72
C SER A 20 22.05 -22.85 -2.87
N PHE A 21 21.11 -23.78 -3.09
CA PHE A 21 21.14 -24.71 -4.21
C PHE A 21 20.97 -23.98 -5.53
N VAL A 22 19.98 -23.08 -5.65
CA VAL A 22 19.73 -22.30 -6.87
C VAL A 22 20.97 -21.49 -7.28
N GLU A 23 21.63 -20.83 -6.33
CA GLU A 23 22.82 -20.01 -6.59
C GLU A 23 24.07 -20.86 -6.85
N LYS A 24 24.40 -21.78 -5.95
CA LYS A 24 25.75 -22.38 -5.90
C LYS A 24 25.86 -23.72 -6.62
N ILE A 25 24.76 -24.45 -6.73
CA ILE A 25 24.74 -25.81 -7.28
C ILE A 25 24.10 -25.80 -8.68
N PHE A 26 22.87 -25.34 -8.79
CA PHE A 26 22.18 -25.19 -10.07
C PHE A 26 22.77 -24.07 -10.92
N LYS A 27 23.33 -23.04 -10.27
CA LYS A 27 23.98 -21.89 -10.92
C LYS A 27 23.02 -21.16 -11.86
N ALA A 28 21.84 -20.81 -11.35
CA ALA A 28 20.88 -20.01 -12.10
C ALA A 28 21.46 -18.64 -12.46
N ASP A 29 21.30 -18.23 -13.72
CA ASP A 29 21.63 -16.87 -14.16
C ASP A 29 20.57 -15.85 -13.75
N ALA A 30 19.33 -16.29 -13.48
CA ALA A 30 18.23 -15.50 -12.97
C ALA A 30 17.19 -16.39 -12.27
N VAL A 31 16.39 -15.81 -11.38
CA VAL A 31 15.26 -16.48 -10.75
C VAL A 31 13.95 -15.74 -11.05
N LEU A 32 12.91 -16.51 -11.40
CA LEU A 32 11.56 -15.99 -11.60
C LEU A 32 10.66 -16.45 -10.45
N HIS A 33 10.08 -15.48 -9.74
CA HIS A 33 9.04 -15.70 -8.74
C HIS A 33 7.67 -15.23 -9.24
N PHE A 34 6.62 -15.71 -8.60
CA PHE A 34 5.23 -15.27 -8.82
C PHE A 34 4.70 -14.68 -7.52
N GLY A 35 4.39 -13.39 -7.55
CA GLY A 35 4.06 -12.58 -6.39
C GLY A 35 2.58 -12.24 -6.33
N SER A 36 1.90 -12.88 -5.37
CA SER A 36 0.81 -12.24 -4.61
C SER A 36 1.25 -11.92 -3.18
N HIS A 37 2.09 -12.79 -2.58
CA HIS A 37 2.79 -12.64 -1.30
C HIS A 37 4.07 -13.53 -1.29
N GLY A 38 5.27 -12.98 -1.46
CA GLY A 38 6.51 -13.78 -1.43
C GLY A 38 7.12 -13.90 -0.03
N SER A 39 7.48 -15.11 0.40
CA SER A 39 8.05 -15.30 1.74
C SER A 39 9.42 -14.65 1.92
N LEU A 40 10.22 -14.55 0.85
CA LEU A 40 11.59 -14.06 0.87
C LEU A 40 11.66 -12.61 1.34
N GLU A 41 10.88 -11.71 0.72
CA GLU A 41 10.90 -10.29 1.01
C GLU A 41 10.39 -9.98 2.42
N PHE A 42 9.56 -10.84 3.01
CA PHE A 42 9.05 -10.68 4.37
C PHE A 42 9.92 -11.36 5.45
N MET A 43 11.04 -11.99 5.07
CA MET A 43 11.98 -12.52 6.06
C MET A 43 12.59 -11.39 6.92
N PRO A 44 12.97 -11.67 8.18
CA PRO A 44 13.48 -10.66 9.10
C PRO A 44 14.69 -9.88 8.53
N GLY A 45 14.67 -8.56 8.73
CA GLY A 45 15.66 -7.64 8.19
C GLY A 45 15.19 -6.18 8.19
N LYS A 46 16.08 -5.26 7.82
CA LYS A 46 15.80 -3.81 7.72
C LYS A 46 14.65 -3.51 6.76
N GLN A 47 13.95 -2.40 6.93
CA GLN A 47 12.78 -2.02 6.10
C GLN A 47 13.15 -1.76 4.63
N VAL A 48 14.29 -1.12 4.40
CA VAL A 48 14.90 -0.78 3.10
C VAL A 48 16.41 -0.65 3.30
N GLY A 49 17.19 -0.79 2.23
CA GLY A 49 18.66 -0.76 2.30
C GLY A 49 19.16 -1.95 3.11
N MET A 50 19.02 -3.15 2.54
CA MET A 50 19.42 -4.37 3.22
C MET A 50 20.92 -4.34 3.55
N SER A 51 21.31 -5.11 4.55
CA SER A 51 22.71 -5.41 4.86
C SER A 51 22.90 -6.91 4.94
N ASP A 52 24.16 -7.34 5.00
CA ASP A 52 24.61 -8.72 5.19
C ASP A 52 23.86 -9.53 6.27
N VAL A 53 23.41 -8.88 7.35
CA VAL A 53 22.61 -9.51 8.42
C VAL A 53 21.11 -9.67 8.09
N CYS A 54 20.64 -9.15 6.96
CA CYS A 54 19.25 -9.27 6.54
C CYS A 54 19.06 -10.59 5.76
N TYR A 55 18.07 -11.40 6.17
CA TYR A 55 17.80 -12.65 5.48
C TYR A 55 17.42 -12.50 4.01
N PRO A 56 16.59 -11.51 3.59
CA PRO A 56 16.30 -11.33 2.18
C PRO A 56 17.56 -11.17 1.30
N ASP A 57 18.56 -10.44 1.80
CA ASP A 57 19.84 -10.19 1.12
C ASP A 57 20.72 -11.44 1.07
N SER A 58 20.96 -12.05 2.23
CA SER A 58 21.81 -13.25 2.32
C SER A 58 21.21 -14.48 1.63
N LEU A 59 19.89 -14.54 1.48
CA LEU A 59 19.22 -15.65 0.80
C LEU A 59 19.21 -15.48 -0.72
N ILE A 60 18.83 -14.31 -1.25
CA ILE A 60 18.77 -14.12 -2.71
C ILE A 60 20.16 -14.00 -3.34
N GLY A 61 21.13 -13.52 -2.56
CA GLY A 61 22.50 -13.32 -3.01
C GLY A 61 22.56 -12.36 -4.19
N ASN A 62 23.36 -12.72 -5.20
CA ASN A 62 23.58 -11.89 -6.38
C ASN A 62 22.73 -12.28 -7.59
N ILE A 63 21.81 -13.23 -7.45
CA ILE A 63 21.01 -13.71 -8.58
C ILE A 63 19.99 -12.63 -8.97
N PRO A 64 19.93 -12.19 -10.24
CA PRO A 64 18.86 -11.35 -10.75
C PRO A 64 17.48 -11.94 -10.42
N ASN A 65 16.71 -11.19 -9.62
CA ASN A 65 15.42 -11.63 -9.12
C ASN A 65 14.29 -10.95 -9.92
N VAL A 66 13.56 -11.73 -10.71
CA VAL A 66 12.41 -11.26 -11.48
C VAL A 66 11.13 -11.78 -10.84
N TYR A 67 10.11 -10.92 -10.76
CA TYR A 67 8.78 -11.29 -10.30
C TYR A 67 7.76 -11.02 -11.38
N TYR A 68 6.84 -11.95 -11.60
CA TYR A 68 5.49 -11.57 -12.03
C TYR A 68 4.68 -11.17 -10.83
N TYR A 69 4.05 -10.00 -10.86
CA TYR A 69 3.31 -9.48 -9.72
C TYR A 69 2.01 -8.83 -10.17
N ALA A 70 0.91 -9.04 -9.44
CA ALA A 70 -0.39 -8.49 -9.83
C ALA A 70 -0.33 -6.96 -9.92
N ALA A 71 -0.78 -6.38 -11.04
CA ALA A 71 -0.74 -4.94 -11.27
C ALA A 71 -1.46 -4.11 -10.18
N ASN A 72 -2.42 -4.75 -9.50
CA ASN A 72 -3.18 -4.17 -8.41
C ASN A 72 -2.61 -4.46 -7.00
N ASN A 73 -1.39 -5.00 -6.86
CA ASN A 73 -0.71 -5.13 -5.57
C ASN A 73 0.62 -4.33 -5.52
N PRO A 74 0.57 -3.00 -5.68
CA PRO A 74 1.78 -2.17 -5.75
C PRO A 74 2.56 -2.11 -4.44
N SER A 75 1.91 -2.27 -3.29
CA SER A 75 2.55 -2.08 -1.99
C SER A 75 3.56 -3.19 -1.72
N GLU A 76 3.16 -4.44 -1.93
CA GLU A 76 4.01 -5.60 -1.69
C GLU A 76 5.06 -5.79 -2.79
N ALA A 77 4.72 -5.46 -4.03
CA ALA A 77 5.73 -5.37 -5.09
C ALA A 77 6.82 -4.36 -4.74
N THR A 78 6.46 -3.24 -4.09
CA THR A 78 7.45 -2.28 -3.59
C THR A 78 8.29 -2.86 -2.46
N ILE A 79 7.74 -3.74 -1.62
CA ILE A 79 8.51 -4.48 -0.60
C ILE A 79 9.51 -5.44 -1.27
N ALA A 80 9.09 -6.23 -2.25
CA ALA A 80 9.98 -7.09 -3.03
C ALA A 80 11.11 -6.29 -3.71
N LYS A 81 10.79 -5.16 -4.34
CA LYS A 81 11.80 -4.25 -4.91
C LYS A 81 12.84 -3.81 -3.88
N ARG A 82 12.41 -3.41 -2.68
CA ARG A 82 13.26 -2.82 -1.64
C ARG A 82 14.05 -3.84 -0.83
N ARG A 83 13.56 -5.07 -0.72
CA ARG A 83 14.10 -6.09 0.19
C ARG A 83 14.72 -7.28 -0.51
N SER A 84 14.32 -7.61 -1.73
CA SER A 84 14.83 -8.76 -2.49
C SER A 84 15.35 -8.40 -3.88
N TYR A 85 15.59 -7.11 -4.15
CA TYR A 85 16.13 -6.59 -5.41
C TYR A 85 15.29 -6.94 -6.65
N ALA A 86 13.99 -7.16 -6.45
CA ALA A 86 13.12 -7.68 -7.48
C ALA A 86 12.84 -6.69 -8.62
N ASN A 87 12.89 -7.16 -9.87
CA ASN A 87 12.20 -6.53 -10.99
C ASN A 87 10.77 -7.07 -11.09
N THR A 88 9.78 -6.28 -10.68
CA THR A 88 8.37 -6.72 -10.59
C THR A 88 7.58 -6.37 -11.85
N ILE A 89 7.53 -7.29 -12.80
CA ILE A 89 6.76 -7.20 -14.04
C ILE A 89 5.29 -7.39 -13.72
N SER A 90 4.46 -6.39 -14.04
CA SER A 90 3.03 -6.46 -13.75
C SER A 90 2.32 -7.49 -14.63
N TYR A 91 1.40 -8.25 -14.05
CA TYR A 91 0.42 -9.03 -14.80
C TYR A 91 -1.01 -8.59 -14.46
N LEU A 92 -1.94 -8.81 -15.39
CA LEU A 92 -3.34 -8.44 -15.21
C LEU A 92 -4.07 -9.49 -14.37
N THR A 93 -4.83 -9.05 -13.36
CA THR A 93 -5.75 -9.95 -12.68
C THR A 93 -6.82 -10.46 -13.64
N PRO A 94 -7.45 -11.63 -13.37
CA PRO A 94 -8.55 -12.11 -14.20
C PRO A 94 -9.58 -11.02 -14.50
N PRO A 95 -10.10 -10.94 -15.74
CA PRO A 95 -11.05 -9.91 -16.12
C PRO A 95 -12.26 -9.97 -15.17
N SER A 96 -12.60 -8.82 -14.60
CA SER A 96 -13.73 -8.75 -13.67
C SER A 96 -15.04 -8.85 -14.45
N GLU A 97 -15.90 -9.76 -14.01
CA GLU A 97 -17.27 -9.88 -14.51
C GLU A 97 -18.24 -9.37 -13.44
N ASN A 98 -19.35 -8.76 -13.87
CA ASN A 98 -20.43 -8.43 -12.95
C ASN A 98 -20.92 -9.73 -12.29
N ALA A 99 -20.97 -9.77 -10.95
CA ALA A 99 -21.42 -10.94 -10.19
C ALA A 99 -22.83 -11.44 -10.60
N GLY A 100 -23.65 -10.55 -11.19
CA GLY A 100 -24.91 -10.87 -11.86
C GLY A 100 -26.07 -11.23 -10.93
N LEU A 101 -27.28 -11.01 -11.45
CA LEU A 101 -28.46 -11.90 -11.40
C LEU A 101 -29.13 -11.73 -12.78
N TYR A 102 -29.91 -12.71 -13.24
CA TYR A 102 -30.37 -12.77 -14.64
C TYR A 102 -31.16 -11.53 -15.09
N LYS A 103 -30.73 -10.98 -16.24
CA LYS A 103 -31.33 -9.98 -17.15
C LYS A 103 -31.15 -8.47 -16.88
N ALA A 104 -30.53 -7.85 -17.91
CA ALA A 104 -30.59 -6.47 -18.45
C ALA A 104 -30.01 -5.32 -17.61
N LYS A 105 -29.34 -4.28 -18.15
CA LYS A 105 -28.77 -3.89 -19.47
C LYS A 105 -27.85 -2.69 -19.14
N LEU A 106 -26.66 -2.56 -19.73
CA LEU A 106 -25.76 -1.39 -19.48
C LEU A 106 -24.98 -0.97 -20.75
N THR A 107 -25.62 -0.22 -21.65
CA THR A 107 -25.00 0.21 -22.91
C THR A 107 -23.82 1.17 -22.72
N THR A 108 -23.89 2.09 -21.74
CA THR A 108 -22.84 3.08 -21.46
C THR A 108 -21.54 2.47 -20.92
N LEU A 109 -21.62 1.27 -20.31
CA LEU A 109 -20.46 0.53 -19.83
C LEU A 109 -19.60 0.01 -21.00
N PHE A 110 -20.21 -0.36 -22.13
CA PHE A 110 -19.51 -1.01 -23.23
C PHE A 110 -18.53 -0.09 -23.96
N GLU A 111 -18.77 1.22 -24.01
CA GLU A 111 -17.83 2.17 -24.64
C GLU A 111 -16.55 2.35 -23.79
N PHE A 112 -16.69 2.48 -22.47
CA PHE A 112 -15.54 2.49 -21.55
C PHE A 112 -14.81 1.15 -21.57
N LEU A 113 -15.55 0.03 -21.58
CA LEU A 113 -14.95 -1.30 -21.71
C LEU A 113 -14.21 -1.48 -23.03
N GLY A 114 -14.60 -0.82 -24.13
CA GLY A 114 -13.91 -0.91 -25.42
C GLY A 114 -12.49 -0.35 -25.41
N GLU A 115 -12.26 0.80 -24.76
CA GLU A 115 -10.91 1.36 -24.60
C GLU A 115 -10.08 0.57 -23.58
N CYS A 116 -10.72 0.13 -22.48
CA CYS A 116 -10.08 -0.80 -21.53
C CYS A 116 -9.70 -2.12 -22.21
N LEU A 117 -10.53 -2.66 -23.10
CA LEU A 117 -10.29 -3.91 -23.81
C LEU A 117 -9.00 -3.84 -24.62
N LYS A 118 -8.74 -2.74 -25.34
CA LYS A 118 -7.49 -2.56 -26.11
C LYS A 118 -6.25 -2.68 -25.24
N LEU A 119 -6.29 -2.16 -24.02
CA LEU A 119 -5.18 -2.23 -23.07
C LEU A 119 -5.14 -3.55 -22.27
N ILE A 120 -6.30 -4.18 -22.06
CA ILE A 120 -6.45 -5.49 -21.41
C ILE A 120 -5.95 -6.62 -22.31
N VAL A 121 -6.16 -6.54 -23.63
CA VAL A 121 -5.72 -7.56 -24.61
C VAL A 121 -4.28 -7.34 -25.08
N ALA A 122 -3.60 -6.29 -24.60
CA ALA A 122 -2.20 -6.06 -24.92
C ALA A 122 -1.33 -7.19 -24.33
N HIS A 123 -0.57 -7.88 -25.19
CA HIS A 123 0.18 -9.07 -24.83
C HIS A 123 1.66 -8.75 -24.51
N ASN A 124 1.88 -7.93 -23.50
CA ASN A 124 3.20 -7.36 -23.17
C ASN A 124 3.97 -8.17 -22.11
N GLU A 125 3.27 -8.98 -21.32
CA GLU A 125 3.80 -9.62 -20.10
C GLU A 125 5.01 -10.51 -20.40
N LEU A 126 4.85 -11.49 -21.30
CA LEU A 126 5.93 -12.41 -21.69
C LEU A 126 7.09 -11.71 -22.40
N GLY A 127 6.78 -10.70 -23.21
CA GLY A 127 7.80 -9.88 -23.88
C GLY A 127 8.69 -9.14 -22.88
N SER A 128 8.10 -8.67 -21.78
CA SER A 128 8.81 -7.94 -20.73
C SER A 128 9.65 -8.88 -19.87
N LEU A 129 9.19 -10.11 -19.62
CA LEU A 129 10.02 -11.15 -19.00
C LEU A 129 11.25 -11.45 -19.85
N LYS A 130 11.07 -11.62 -21.17
CA LYS A 130 12.20 -11.81 -22.10
C LYS A 130 13.17 -10.64 -22.04
N GLN A 131 12.68 -9.39 -22.04
CA GLN A 131 13.54 -8.21 -21.89
C GLN A 131 14.35 -8.25 -20.58
N ALA A 132 13.72 -8.57 -19.45
CA ALA A 132 14.40 -8.67 -18.17
C ALA A 132 15.50 -9.76 -18.17
N LEU A 133 15.21 -10.94 -18.72
CA LEU A 133 16.17 -12.04 -18.83
C LEU A 133 17.31 -11.74 -19.81
N GLU A 134 17.08 -10.87 -20.80
CA GLU A 134 18.12 -10.34 -21.70
C GLU A 134 18.93 -9.19 -21.07
N GLY A 135 18.69 -8.84 -19.80
CA GLY A 135 19.36 -7.72 -19.12
C GLY A 135 18.96 -6.35 -19.66
N LYS A 136 17.80 -6.24 -20.34
CA LYS A 136 17.31 -4.99 -20.91
C LYS A 136 16.45 -4.21 -19.91
N TYR A 137 16.30 -2.92 -20.18
CA TYR A 137 15.40 -2.05 -19.43
C TYR A 137 13.94 -2.42 -19.68
N VAL A 138 13.21 -2.74 -18.61
CA VAL A 138 11.75 -2.94 -18.63
C VAL A 138 11.08 -1.64 -18.21
N GLU A 139 10.11 -1.18 -19.00
CA GLU A 139 9.45 0.11 -18.79
C GLU A 139 8.71 0.15 -17.44
N PRO A 140 8.86 1.22 -16.63
CA PRO A 140 8.13 1.39 -15.39
C PRO A 140 6.69 1.84 -15.64
N GLY A 141 5.80 1.51 -14.71
CA GLY A 141 4.42 1.98 -14.72
C GLY A 141 3.80 2.00 -13.33
N PRO A 142 2.69 2.72 -13.12
CA PRO A 142 2.02 2.71 -11.83
C PRO A 142 1.35 1.35 -11.59
N GLY A 143 1.54 0.77 -10.41
CA GLY A 143 0.67 -0.29 -9.91
C GLY A 143 -0.50 0.32 -9.14
N CYS A 144 -1.72 -0.08 -9.43
CA CYS A 144 -2.94 0.44 -8.82
C CYS A 144 -4.15 -0.45 -9.21
N ASP A 145 -5.33 -0.08 -8.76
CA ASP A 145 -6.58 -0.60 -9.30
C ASP A 145 -6.78 -0.06 -10.74
N PRO A 146 -6.90 -0.93 -11.76
CA PRO A 146 -7.01 -0.49 -13.16
C PRO A 146 -8.33 0.21 -13.49
N ILE A 147 -9.38 0.02 -12.69
CA ILE A 147 -10.68 0.71 -12.86
C ILE A 147 -10.55 2.14 -12.35
N ARG A 148 -9.95 2.33 -11.16
CA ARG A 148 -9.72 3.67 -10.58
C ARG A 148 -8.64 4.45 -11.32
N ASN A 149 -7.61 3.77 -11.82
CA ASN A 149 -6.53 4.38 -12.58
C ASN A 149 -6.18 3.55 -13.83
N PRO A 150 -6.79 3.85 -14.99
CA PRO A 150 -6.51 3.14 -16.24
C PRO A 150 -5.05 3.21 -16.70
N LYS A 151 -4.24 4.14 -16.19
CA LYS A 151 -2.80 4.25 -16.52
C LYS A 151 -1.96 3.07 -16.00
N VAL A 152 -2.54 2.19 -15.18
CA VAL A 152 -1.94 0.91 -14.80
C VAL A 152 -1.77 -0.01 -16.01
N LEU A 153 -2.62 0.15 -17.02
CA LEU A 153 -2.59 -0.62 -18.24
C LEU A 153 -1.75 0.10 -19.32
N PRO A 154 -1.10 -0.64 -20.24
CA PRO A 154 -1.04 -2.10 -20.29
C PRO A 154 -0.10 -2.68 -19.22
N THR A 155 -0.28 -3.96 -18.90
CA THR A 155 0.61 -4.71 -18.01
C THR A 155 1.93 -5.07 -18.71
N GLY A 156 2.83 -5.79 -18.04
CA GLY A 156 4.21 -6.02 -18.48
C GLY A 156 5.19 -4.94 -18.03
N LYS A 157 4.78 -3.99 -17.19
CA LYS A 157 5.64 -2.90 -16.71
C LYS A 157 6.28 -3.21 -15.37
N THR A 158 7.46 -2.68 -15.11
CA THR A 158 8.11 -2.73 -13.79
C THR A 158 7.38 -1.81 -12.82
N MET A 159 6.34 -2.33 -12.15
CA MET A 159 5.37 -1.48 -11.48
C MET A 159 5.89 -0.78 -10.23
N HIS A 160 5.47 0.46 -9.98
CA HIS A 160 5.82 1.23 -8.79
C HIS A 160 4.59 1.71 -8.03
N ALA A 161 4.77 2.07 -6.76
CA ALA A 161 3.78 2.78 -5.96
C ALA A 161 3.67 4.26 -6.41
N LEU A 162 3.58 5.19 -5.46
CA LEU A 162 3.49 6.63 -5.69
C LEU A 162 4.48 7.38 -4.80
N ASP A 163 4.64 8.68 -5.04
CA ASP A 163 5.38 9.55 -4.14
C ASP A 163 4.65 9.62 -2.78
N PRO A 164 5.26 9.16 -1.67
CA PRO A 164 4.62 9.20 -0.36
C PRO A 164 4.35 10.63 0.13
N GLN A 165 4.87 11.69 -0.50
CA GLN A 165 4.51 13.07 -0.16
C GLN A 165 3.34 13.61 -0.99
N ALA A 166 2.85 12.88 -1.98
CA ALA A 166 1.74 13.32 -2.83
C ALA A 166 0.34 12.96 -2.27
N ILE A 167 0.28 12.30 -1.10
CA ILE A 167 -0.96 11.87 -0.47
C ILE A 167 -1.10 12.46 0.95
N PRO A 168 -2.33 12.61 1.49
CA PRO A 168 -3.60 12.51 0.79
C PRO A 168 -3.80 13.65 -0.22
N THR A 169 -4.41 13.34 -1.36
CA THR A 169 -4.83 14.35 -2.35
C THR A 169 -6.09 15.09 -1.88
N THR A 170 -6.39 16.24 -2.51
CA THR A 170 -7.63 16.97 -2.24
C THR A 170 -8.87 16.13 -2.53
N ALA A 171 -8.84 15.32 -3.59
CA ALA A 171 -9.95 14.43 -3.95
C ALA A 171 -10.14 13.31 -2.90
N SER A 172 -9.04 12.71 -2.42
CA SER A 172 -9.12 11.68 -1.39
C SER A 172 -9.58 12.26 -0.03
N MET A 173 -9.21 13.50 0.29
CA MET A 173 -9.78 14.23 1.43
C MET A 173 -11.29 14.42 1.30
N GLN A 174 -11.80 14.83 0.13
CA GLN A 174 -13.24 14.98 -0.08
C GLN A 174 -13.98 13.64 0.07
N SER A 175 -13.46 12.56 -0.53
CA SER A 175 -14.01 11.20 -0.36
C SER A 175 -14.01 10.79 1.12
N ALA A 176 -12.90 11.02 1.82
CA ALA A 176 -12.76 10.68 3.23
C ALA A 176 -13.79 11.39 4.12
N LYS A 177 -14.11 12.67 3.87
CA LYS A 177 -15.15 13.39 4.61
C LYS A 177 -16.50 12.67 4.53
N VAL A 178 -16.87 12.20 3.32
CA VAL A 178 -18.12 11.46 3.10
C VAL A 178 -18.12 10.15 3.90
N VAL A 179 -17.03 9.38 3.84
CA VAL A 179 -16.92 8.10 4.55
C VAL A 179 -16.99 8.28 6.07
N VAL A 180 -16.25 9.26 6.61
CA VAL A 180 -16.24 9.55 8.06
C VAL A 180 -17.61 10.04 8.52
N ASN A 181 -18.27 10.93 7.78
CA ASN A 181 -19.60 11.40 8.16
C ASN A 181 -20.62 10.26 8.18
N ARG A 182 -20.62 9.39 7.15
CA ARG A 182 -21.48 8.21 7.12
C ARG A 182 -21.21 7.24 8.27
N LEU A 183 -19.94 7.01 8.61
CA LEU A 183 -19.56 6.18 9.76
C LEU A 183 -20.11 6.76 11.06
N ILE A 184 -19.93 8.06 11.29
CA ILE A 184 -20.40 8.75 12.49
C ILE A 184 -21.94 8.76 12.56
N GLU A 185 -22.61 9.07 11.46
CA GLU A 185 -24.07 9.05 11.36
C GLU A 185 -24.63 7.67 11.72
N ARG A 186 -24.04 6.61 11.15
CA ARG A 186 -24.42 5.24 11.45
C ARG A 186 -24.19 4.91 12.93
N GLN A 187 -23.01 5.24 13.45
CA GLN A 187 -22.67 4.96 14.85
C GLN A 187 -23.58 5.71 15.83
N LYS A 188 -23.94 6.97 15.52
CA LYS A 188 -24.89 7.76 16.31
C LYS A 188 -26.28 7.13 16.30
N ALA A 189 -26.76 6.72 15.12
CA ALA A 189 -28.06 6.08 14.99
C ALA A 189 -28.15 4.81 15.84
N ASP A 190 -27.08 4.02 15.85
CA ASP A 190 -27.02 2.76 16.59
C ASP A 190 -26.72 2.95 18.11
N ASN A 191 -26.36 4.17 18.55
CA ASN A 191 -25.91 4.45 19.92
C ASN A 191 -26.62 5.66 20.58
N GLY A 192 -27.93 5.81 20.33
CA GLY A 192 -28.77 6.81 21.02
C GLY A 192 -28.36 8.26 20.73
N GLY A 193 -27.85 8.54 19.54
CA GLY A 193 -27.44 9.88 19.10
C GLY A 193 -26.05 10.32 19.58
N LYS A 194 -25.32 9.48 20.34
CA LYS A 194 -24.00 9.81 20.88
C LYS A 194 -22.89 9.58 19.87
N TYR A 195 -21.93 10.51 19.79
CA TYR A 195 -20.71 10.33 19.00
C TYR A 195 -19.84 9.23 19.62
N PRO A 196 -19.09 8.45 18.81
CA PRO A 196 -18.04 7.60 19.35
C PRO A 196 -16.90 8.46 19.93
N GLU A 197 -16.41 8.09 21.11
CA GLU A 197 -15.26 8.76 21.73
C GLU A 197 -13.96 8.37 21.03
N THR A 198 -13.82 7.09 20.68
CA THR A 198 -12.62 6.55 20.01
C THR A 198 -12.98 5.60 18.87
N VAL A 199 -12.23 5.68 17.77
CA VAL A 199 -12.32 4.74 16.65
C VAL A 199 -10.98 4.02 16.45
N ALA A 200 -10.98 2.70 16.52
CA ALA A 200 -9.82 1.88 16.17
C ALA A 200 -9.87 1.48 14.69
N LEU A 201 -8.79 1.70 13.95
CA LEU A 201 -8.71 1.42 12.51
C LEU A 201 -7.31 0.95 12.09
N VAL A 202 -7.26 0.27 10.94
CA VAL A 202 -6.02 -0.26 10.37
C VAL A 202 -5.66 0.52 9.11
N LEU A 203 -4.39 0.90 8.96
CA LEU A 203 -3.87 1.48 7.73
C LEU A 203 -3.01 0.46 6.96
N TRP A 204 -3.41 0.19 5.72
CA TRP A 204 -2.64 -0.62 4.77
C TRP A 204 -1.96 0.26 3.73
N GLY A 205 -0.80 -0.20 3.26
CA GLY A 205 -0.10 0.52 2.18
C GLY A 205 -0.88 0.45 0.87
N THR A 206 -1.48 -0.71 0.57
CA THR A 206 -2.15 -0.98 -0.71
C THR A 206 -3.32 -0.04 -0.99
N ASP A 207 -4.24 0.14 -0.04
CA ASP A 207 -5.41 1.00 -0.25
C ASP A 207 -5.00 2.48 -0.32
N ASN A 208 -4.00 2.91 0.47
CA ASN A 208 -3.50 4.29 0.42
C ASN A 208 -2.81 4.60 -0.91
N ILE A 209 -2.13 3.63 -1.55
CA ILE A 209 -1.64 3.80 -2.92
C ILE A 209 -2.82 3.89 -3.89
N LYS A 210 -3.78 2.95 -3.78
CA LYS A 210 -4.90 2.84 -4.74
C LYS A 210 -5.86 4.03 -4.73
N THR A 211 -5.99 4.66 -3.58
CA THR A 211 -6.96 5.74 -3.33
C THR A 211 -6.30 7.10 -3.15
N TYR A 212 -4.97 7.18 -3.34
CA TYR A 212 -4.20 8.39 -3.06
C TYR A 212 -4.44 8.92 -1.63
N GLY A 213 -4.48 8.00 -0.66
CA GLY A 213 -4.56 8.31 0.76
C GLY A 213 -5.95 8.50 1.35
N GLU A 214 -7.02 7.91 0.81
CA GLU A 214 -8.39 8.09 1.35
C GLU A 214 -8.50 7.63 2.82
N SER A 215 -7.96 6.46 3.19
CA SER A 215 -8.04 5.99 4.58
C SER A 215 -7.18 6.81 5.54
N LEU A 216 -5.99 7.24 5.11
CA LEU A 216 -5.20 8.21 5.86
C LEU A 216 -5.96 9.54 6.06
N ALA A 217 -6.62 10.04 5.01
CA ALA A 217 -7.47 11.22 5.09
C ALA A 217 -8.66 11.05 6.04
N GLN A 218 -9.24 9.84 6.15
CA GLN A 218 -10.30 9.56 7.11
C GLN A 218 -9.81 9.76 8.56
N VAL A 219 -8.61 9.27 8.87
CA VAL A 219 -7.97 9.50 10.19
C VAL A 219 -7.81 10.99 10.47
N LEU A 220 -7.22 11.74 9.52
CA LEU A 220 -7.01 13.19 9.67
C LEU A 220 -8.34 13.92 9.88
N TRP A 221 -9.38 13.55 9.13
CA TRP A 221 -10.68 14.18 9.29
C TRP A 221 -11.34 13.82 10.62
N MET A 222 -11.26 12.58 11.11
CA MET A 222 -11.82 12.16 12.42
C MET A 222 -11.33 13.06 13.56
N ILE A 223 -10.02 13.34 13.60
CA ILE A 223 -9.39 14.22 14.60
C ILE A 223 -9.55 15.72 14.27
N GLY A 224 -10.10 16.04 13.11
CA GLY A 224 -10.37 17.41 12.67
C GLY A 224 -9.11 18.18 12.27
N VAL A 225 -8.22 17.54 11.51
CA VAL A 225 -7.07 18.20 10.85
C VAL A 225 -7.15 18.03 9.34
N ARG A 226 -6.49 18.93 8.60
CA ARG A 226 -6.35 18.84 7.14
C ARG A 226 -4.88 18.79 6.74
N PRO A 227 -4.50 17.98 5.73
CA PRO A 227 -3.17 18.03 5.15
C PRO A 227 -2.97 19.35 4.37
N VAL A 228 -1.76 19.89 4.42
CA VAL A 228 -1.35 21.09 3.71
C VAL A 228 -0.18 20.75 2.80
N ALA A 229 -0.36 21.03 1.51
CA ALA A 229 0.69 20.91 0.51
C ALA A 229 1.58 22.16 0.52
N ASP A 230 2.87 21.98 0.30
CA ASP A 230 3.79 23.08 0.02
C ASP A 230 3.65 23.59 -1.43
N ALA A 231 4.44 24.59 -1.81
CA ALA A 231 4.44 25.16 -3.16
C ALA A 231 4.77 24.14 -4.28
N PHE A 232 5.38 23.00 -3.94
CA PHE A 232 5.70 21.92 -4.87
C PHE A 232 4.64 20.80 -4.87
N GLY A 233 3.54 20.97 -4.14
CA GLY A 233 2.46 19.99 -4.04
C GLY A 233 2.74 18.85 -3.04
N ARG A 234 3.77 18.97 -2.21
CA ARG A 234 4.15 17.94 -1.23
C ARG A 234 3.39 18.14 0.07
N VAL A 235 2.61 17.14 0.47
CA VAL A 235 1.91 17.08 1.75
C VAL A 235 2.91 16.71 2.85
N ASN A 236 3.36 17.73 3.57
CA ASN A 236 4.36 17.57 4.63
C ASN A 236 3.95 18.20 5.98
N ARG A 237 2.79 18.87 6.05
CA ARG A 237 2.24 19.52 7.23
C ARG A 237 0.74 19.25 7.36
N VAL A 238 0.19 19.43 8.55
CA VAL A 238 -1.26 19.48 8.82
C VAL A 238 -1.65 20.76 9.56
N GLU A 239 -2.90 21.16 9.38
CA GLU A 239 -3.53 22.28 10.08
C GLU A 239 -4.81 21.84 10.80
N ILE A 240 -5.07 22.46 11.96
CA ILE A 240 -6.30 22.25 12.72
C ILE A 240 -7.49 22.81 11.94
N VAL A 241 -8.57 22.04 11.88
CA VAL A 241 -9.90 22.52 11.49
C VAL A 241 -10.63 23.03 12.72
N SER A 242 -11.20 24.23 12.67
CA SER A 242 -12.00 24.77 13.78
C SER A 242 -13.20 23.88 14.07
N LEU A 243 -13.69 23.85 15.32
CA LEU A 243 -14.87 23.06 15.67
C LEU A 243 -16.14 23.55 14.97
N GLU A 244 -16.20 24.84 14.66
CA GLU A 244 -17.28 25.45 13.87
C GLU A 244 -17.31 24.84 12.45
N GLU A 245 -16.16 24.79 11.76
CA GLU A 245 -16.08 24.18 10.44
C GLU A 245 -16.27 22.65 10.51
N LEU A 246 -15.77 22.00 11.57
CA LEU A 246 -15.87 20.55 11.75
C LEU A 246 -17.32 20.12 12.01
N GLY A 247 -18.13 20.95 12.67
CA GLY A 247 -19.54 20.71 12.97
C GLY A 247 -19.81 19.58 13.97
N ARG A 248 -18.77 19.08 14.64
CA ARG A 248 -18.85 17.97 15.61
C ARG A 248 -17.64 17.97 16.54
N PRO A 249 -17.68 17.19 17.63
CA PRO A 249 -16.48 16.89 18.41
C PRO A 249 -15.40 16.20 17.56
N ARG A 250 -14.14 16.42 17.92
CA ARG A 250 -13.00 15.61 17.44
C ARG A 250 -13.16 14.20 18.00
N ILE A 251 -12.87 13.19 17.19
CA ILE A 251 -12.96 11.78 17.58
C ILE A 251 -11.55 11.25 17.78
N ASP A 252 -11.32 10.58 18.90
CA ASP A 252 -10.03 9.97 19.20
C ASP A 252 -9.78 8.76 18.30
N VAL A 253 -8.51 8.45 18.00
CA VAL A 253 -8.17 7.40 17.04
C VAL A 253 -7.03 6.51 17.50
N VAL A 254 -7.26 5.20 17.45
CA VAL A 254 -6.21 4.19 17.61
C VAL A 254 -5.90 3.63 16.23
N VAL A 255 -4.68 3.86 15.76
CA VAL A 255 -4.30 3.53 14.38
C VAL A 255 -3.25 2.42 14.38
N ASN A 256 -3.67 1.24 13.94
CA ASN A 256 -2.79 0.09 13.74
C ASN A 256 -2.21 0.15 12.32
N CYS A 257 -0.95 0.56 12.20
CA CYS A 257 -0.28 0.56 10.90
C CYS A 257 0.30 -0.81 10.60
N SER A 258 -0.03 -1.37 9.43
CA SER A 258 0.66 -2.54 8.89
C SER A 258 2.15 -2.29 8.71
N GLY A 259 2.97 -3.35 8.74
CA GLY A 259 4.40 -3.27 8.45
C GLY A 259 4.69 -2.62 7.09
N VAL A 260 3.91 -2.95 6.07
CA VAL A 260 4.02 -2.37 4.72
C VAL A 260 3.69 -0.87 4.74
N PHE A 261 2.62 -0.44 5.39
CA PHE A 261 2.30 0.99 5.51
C PHE A 261 3.43 1.75 6.20
N ARG A 262 3.96 1.20 7.30
CA ARG A 262 5.10 1.77 8.03
C ARG A 262 6.34 1.91 7.12
N ASP A 263 6.61 0.93 6.27
CA ASP A 263 7.81 0.92 5.43
C ASP A 263 7.69 1.85 4.22
N LEU A 264 6.47 2.12 3.73
CA LEU A 264 6.21 2.99 2.58
C LEU A 264 5.93 4.45 2.97
N PHE A 265 5.20 4.67 4.07
CA PHE A 265 4.57 5.95 4.42
C PHE A 265 5.00 6.48 5.80
N ILE A 266 6.24 6.19 6.20
CA ILE A 266 6.76 6.61 7.52
C ILE A 266 6.77 8.13 7.71
N ASN A 267 6.84 8.90 6.62
CA ASN A 267 6.75 10.36 6.62
C ASN A 267 5.44 10.85 7.25
N HIS A 268 4.30 10.24 6.91
CA HIS A 268 3.02 10.63 7.52
C HIS A 268 2.94 10.28 9.00
N LYS A 269 3.63 9.21 9.44
CA LYS A 269 3.72 8.90 10.87
C LYS A 269 4.58 9.91 11.61
N LYS A 270 5.67 10.39 11.00
CA LYS A 270 6.62 11.33 11.63
C LYS A 270 6.12 12.77 11.62
N ASN A 271 5.70 13.27 10.47
CA ASN A 271 5.35 14.67 10.27
C ASN A 271 4.08 15.03 11.04
N HIS A 272 3.05 14.19 10.93
CA HIS A 272 1.76 14.47 11.58
C HIS A 272 1.80 14.23 13.09
N ARG A 273 2.65 13.34 13.62
CA ARG A 273 2.71 13.08 15.07
C ARG A 273 3.03 14.36 15.85
N ARG A 274 4.09 15.07 15.45
CA ARG A 274 4.55 16.26 16.18
C ARG A 274 3.51 17.37 16.16
N GLU A 275 2.95 17.64 14.98
CA GLU A 275 1.93 18.67 14.80
C GLU A 275 0.66 18.31 15.59
N ILE A 276 0.25 17.04 15.61
CA ILE A 276 -0.92 16.61 16.39
C ILE A 276 -0.66 16.59 17.90
N GLU A 277 0.56 16.28 18.35
CA GLU A 277 0.95 16.41 19.76
C GLU A 277 1.00 17.87 20.24
N GLU A 278 1.28 18.82 19.34
CA GLU A 278 1.18 20.25 19.64
C GLU A 278 -0.29 20.71 19.72
N ILE A 279 -1.17 20.10 18.93
CA ILE A 279 -2.63 20.35 18.94
C ILE A 279 -3.26 19.89 20.27
N THR A 280 -2.88 18.73 20.79
CA THR A 280 -3.38 18.20 22.07
C THR A 280 -2.96 19.01 23.29
N ARG A 281 -1.86 19.75 23.22
CA ARG A 281 -1.40 20.63 24.32
C ARG A 281 -2.17 21.95 24.40
N GLY A 282 -2.95 22.30 23.38
CA GLY A 282 -3.68 23.58 23.27
C GLY A 282 -5.00 23.66 24.05
N GLY A 283 -5.40 22.64 24.81
CA GLY A 283 -6.59 22.68 25.67
C GLY A 283 -7.87 22.07 25.08
N ASP A 284 -7.83 21.58 23.83
CA ASP A 284 -8.89 20.71 23.28
C ASP A 284 -8.67 19.27 23.81
N ASN A 285 -9.71 18.65 24.39
CA ASN A 285 -9.72 17.27 24.92
C ASN A 285 -9.52 16.18 23.83
N LEU A 286 -8.38 16.19 23.13
CA LEU A 286 -7.92 15.06 22.33
C LEU A 286 -7.00 14.22 23.21
N SER A 287 -7.46 13.02 23.57
CA SER A 287 -6.76 12.19 24.54
C SER A 287 -5.53 11.51 23.93
N TYR A 288 -5.61 10.80 22.79
CA TYR A 288 -4.48 9.99 22.32
C TYR A 288 -4.53 9.60 20.83
N ILE A 289 -3.60 10.12 20.03
CA ILE A 289 -3.25 9.42 18.77
C ILE A 289 -2.22 8.33 19.05
N LEU A 290 -2.69 7.09 19.14
CA LEU A 290 -1.81 5.94 19.28
C LEU A 290 -1.59 5.27 17.92
N PHE A 291 -0.52 5.67 17.23
CA PHE A 291 0.01 4.90 16.11
C PHE A 291 0.72 3.63 16.61
N MET A 292 -0.06 2.58 16.85
CA MET A 292 0.47 1.26 17.22
C MET A 292 1.32 0.68 16.08
N LYS A 293 2.49 0.15 16.42
CA LYS A 293 3.33 -0.64 15.51
C LYS A 293 2.70 -2.03 15.43
N SER A 294 2.36 -2.54 14.24
CA SER A 294 2.24 -4.01 14.13
C SER A 294 3.60 -4.62 14.42
N ILE A 295 3.57 -5.73 15.16
CA ILE A 295 4.74 -6.58 15.47
C ILE A 295 5.34 -7.07 14.15
#